data_AF-A0A924X4Y8-F1
#
_entry.id   AF-A0A924X4Y8-F1
#
_cell.length_a   1.000
_cell.length_b   1.000
_cell.length_c   1.000
_cell.angle_alpha   90.00
_cell.angle_beta   90.00
_cell.angle_gamma   90.00
#
_symmetry.space_group_name_H-M   'P 1'
#
loop_
_entity.id
_entity.type
_entity.pdbx_description
1 polymer ?
#
loop_
_entity_poly.entity_id
_entity_poly.type
_entity_poly.pdbx_seq_one_letter_code
_entity_poly.pdbx_strand_id
1 'polypeptide(L)'
;MRYLTFALVAVTATSNPSAAQTPGSDTSEARRVFEANIDAIHKRDRERYLSYYLQTDALARNGPGGLELGFANWPARRDSTWPDTLIARDLRLVSIAPGVVYGTYHYRVTQAGETSEGISERVFVKKSGGWKIGVSTAFGLPDGAAPPPVALVGGTLINPGKRAVSDAVVVVRGGRVVCAAARAHCTPPQNAETVDASGMFITPGFVDAHVHYSQTGWVDGRPDAFDARAQFPYDSVVAALQERPDRFNRAYLCSGVTSVFDVGGYPWTLSLQKRQELQLHSPRVVASGPLLATIDHWVNTASMRQFLHMKDDSSVRASIRSLARLGSSAIKVWYLQLPDSAQPAARALLMAAGEEAKRAKLPLIVHATQLARAKDALQAGATVLVHSVAPELVDAEFIALAKRNGTIVIPTLTVLEGYLDVAEGRSPAERYPLECVDAATRANLERMLPDKDRSARAARTRQREKSVSEATVANIRRMREAGIPIAMGTDAGNPGTVHGPSVFREMEALQAAGMPAAEVLVASTVVAARAMRRDDIGILEPGKLADLVILEADPTTDIANARRIRMVMKGGALYGRRELLPALKQ
;
A
#
# COMPACT_ATOMS: atom_id res chain seq x y z
N MET A 1 -17.06 -20.48 -30.53
CA MET A 1 -17.57 -21.83 -30.86
C MET A 1 -16.78 -22.82 -30.00
N ARG A 2 -17.29 -23.53 -28.99
CA ARG A 2 -18.64 -24.01 -28.64
C ARG A 2 -18.95 -23.63 -27.18
N TYR A 3 -19.91 -22.73 -26.94
CA TYR A 3 -20.50 -22.55 -25.61
C TYR A 3 -21.77 -23.38 -25.57
N LEU A 4 -21.92 -24.24 -24.56
CA LEU A 4 -23.07 -25.11 -24.40
C LEU A 4 -24.37 -24.28 -24.38
N THR A 5 -25.25 -24.61 -25.30
CA THR A 5 -26.66 -24.25 -25.27
C THR A 5 -27.27 -24.87 -24.01
N PHE A 6 -27.54 -24.09 -22.97
CA PHE A 6 -28.36 -24.52 -21.85
C PHE A 6 -29.77 -24.79 -22.37
N ALA A 7 -30.14 -26.06 -22.51
CA ALA A 7 -31.54 -26.46 -22.61
C ALA A 7 -32.20 -26.17 -21.26
N LEU A 8 -33.11 -25.19 -21.22
CA LEU A 8 -34.00 -24.96 -20.09
C LEU A 8 -34.72 -26.28 -19.78
N VAL A 9 -34.41 -26.90 -18.64
CA VAL A 9 -35.27 -27.92 -18.06
C VAL A 9 -36.51 -27.19 -17.55
N ALA A 10 -37.65 -27.51 -18.15
CA ALA A 10 -38.95 -27.00 -17.76
C ALA A 10 -39.24 -27.33 -16.29
N VAL A 11 -39.19 -26.34 -15.42
CA VAL A 11 -39.83 -26.41 -14.12
C VAL A 11 -41.31 -26.11 -14.36
N THR A 12 -42.15 -27.14 -14.32
CA THR A 12 -43.60 -27.00 -14.35
C THR A 12 -44.07 -26.25 -13.11
N ALA A 13 -44.56 -25.03 -13.30
CA ALA A 13 -45.23 -24.25 -12.26
C ALA A 13 -46.74 -24.45 -12.38
N THR A 14 -47.37 -25.07 -11.38
CA THR A 14 -48.82 -25.10 -11.23
C THR A 14 -49.30 -23.87 -10.44
N SER A 15 -50.14 -23.07 -11.12
CA SER A 15 -51.20 -22.15 -10.63
C SER A 15 -50.90 -21.10 -9.53
N ASN A 16 -50.87 -19.81 -9.88
CA ASN A 16 -51.99 -18.82 -9.79
C ASN A 16 -51.45 -17.38 -10.01
N PRO A 17 -52.13 -16.49 -10.78
CA PRO A 17 -51.64 -15.13 -11.04
C PRO A 17 -52.21 -14.14 -10.02
N SER A 18 -51.35 -13.49 -9.24
CA SER A 18 -51.71 -12.31 -8.46
C SER A 18 -50.50 -11.41 -8.23
N ALA A 19 -50.73 -10.11 -8.45
CA ALA A 19 -49.82 -8.96 -8.44
C ALA A 19 -48.84 -8.87 -9.62
N ALA A 20 -49.05 -7.84 -10.44
CA ALA A 20 -48.13 -7.39 -11.48
C ALA A 20 -46.74 -7.08 -10.89
N GLN A 21 -45.82 -8.05 -10.95
CA GLN A 21 -44.41 -7.85 -10.66
C GLN A 21 -43.75 -7.31 -11.93
N THR A 22 -43.42 -6.01 -11.91
CA THR A 22 -42.61 -5.39 -12.96
C THR A 22 -41.18 -5.96 -12.94
N PRO A 23 -40.54 -6.17 -14.10
CA PRO A 23 -39.18 -6.73 -14.20
C PRO A 23 -38.12 -6.08 -13.30
N GLY A 24 -38.27 -4.79 -12.97
CA GLY A 24 -37.37 -4.07 -12.06
C GLY A 24 -37.46 -4.47 -10.58
N SER A 25 -38.59 -5.03 -10.10
CA SER A 25 -38.70 -5.50 -8.71
C SER A 25 -37.96 -6.81 -8.49
N ASP A 26 -38.08 -7.74 -9.43
CA ASP A 26 -37.47 -9.08 -9.34
C ASP A 26 -35.94 -8.99 -9.33
N THR A 27 -35.36 -8.20 -10.22
CA THR A 27 -33.91 -7.98 -10.25
C THR A 27 -33.41 -7.29 -8.97
N SER A 28 -34.21 -6.39 -8.39
CA SER A 28 -33.87 -5.71 -7.14
C SER A 28 -33.89 -6.66 -5.93
N GLU A 29 -34.87 -7.57 -5.87
CA GLU A 29 -34.95 -8.60 -4.84
C GLU A 29 -33.83 -9.64 -4.97
N ALA A 30 -33.56 -10.11 -6.19
CA ALA A 30 -32.46 -11.03 -6.48
C ALA A 30 -31.09 -10.42 -6.11
N ARG A 31 -30.87 -9.13 -6.38
CA ARG A 31 -29.68 -8.39 -5.96
C ARG A 31 -29.50 -8.42 -4.44
N ARG A 32 -30.57 -8.20 -3.66
CA ARG A 32 -30.50 -8.26 -2.19
C ARG A 32 -30.10 -9.65 -1.69
N VAL A 33 -30.63 -10.71 -2.28
CA VAL A 33 -30.23 -12.09 -1.94
C VAL A 33 -28.78 -12.36 -2.28
N PHE A 34 -28.32 -11.90 -3.45
CA PHE A 34 -26.92 -11.99 -3.84
C PHE A 34 -26.01 -11.30 -2.82
N GLU A 35 -26.26 -10.03 -2.52
CA GLU A 35 -25.45 -9.22 -1.62
C GLU A 35 -25.42 -9.82 -0.21
N ALA A 36 -26.58 -10.27 0.29
CA ALA A 36 -26.66 -10.90 1.60
C ALA A 36 -25.97 -12.27 1.66
N ASN A 37 -25.97 -13.03 0.57
CA ASN A 37 -25.22 -14.28 0.48
C ASN A 37 -23.70 -14.04 0.46
N ILE A 38 -23.22 -13.03 -0.28
CA ILE A 38 -21.80 -12.65 -0.28
C ILE A 38 -21.38 -12.13 1.11
N ASP A 39 -22.22 -11.31 1.76
CA ASP A 39 -21.99 -10.83 3.13
C ASP A 39 -21.89 -11.98 4.14
N ALA A 40 -22.72 -13.01 4.02
CA ALA A 40 -22.62 -14.20 4.87
C ALA A 40 -21.27 -14.93 4.67
N ILE A 41 -20.73 -14.96 3.45
CA ILE A 41 -19.39 -15.53 3.18
C ILE A 41 -18.32 -14.70 3.86
N HIS A 42 -18.37 -13.36 3.74
CA HIS A 42 -17.42 -12.45 4.38
C HIS A 42 -17.45 -12.57 5.91
N LYS A 43 -18.64 -12.77 6.48
CA LYS A 43 -18.84 -12.98 7.92
C LYS A 43 -18.58 -14.41 8.38
N ARG A 44 -18.27 -15.33 7.46
CA ARG A 44 -18.12 -16.77 7.73
C ARG A 44 -19.34 -17.38 8.44
N ASP A 45 -20.52 -16.83 8.16
CA ASP A 45 -21.79 -17.25 8.73
C ASP A 45 -22.37 -18.37 7.87
N ARG A 46 -22.10 -19.61 8.28
CA ARG A 46 -22.48 -20.81 7.51
C ARG A 46 -23.99 -20.96 7.41
N GLU A 47 -24.70 -20.76 8.53
CA GLU A 47 -26.15 -20.94 8.59
C GLU A 47 -26.83 -19.96 7.62
N ARG A 48 -26.46 -18.68 7.72
CA ARG A 48 -27.01 -17.65 6.84
C ARG A 48 -26.60 -17.86 5.40
N TYR A 49 -25.35 -18.24 5.12
CA TYR A 49 -24.88 -18.57 3.78
C TYR A 49 -25.74 -19.66 3.13
N LEU A 50 -25.96 -20.78 3.82
CA LEU A 50 -26.76 -21.91 3.34
C LEU A 50 -28.25 -21.55 3.23
N SER A 51 -28.75 -20.65 4.08
CA SER A 51 -30.16 -20.22 4.07
C SER A 51 -30.59 -19.58 2.75
N TYR A 52 -29.66 -19.00 1.99
CA TYR A 52 -29.96 -18.36 0.70
C TYR A 52 -30.08 -19.34 -0.47
N TYR A 53 -29.71 -20.60 -0.31
CA TYR A 53 -29.79 -21.59 -1.38
C TYR A 53 -31.12 -22.34 -1.39
N LEU A 54 -31.50 -22.81 -2.57
CA LEU A 54 -32.70 -23.64 -2.76
C LEU A 54 -32.49 -25.01 -2.09
N GLN A 55 -33.34 -25.34 -1.12
CA GLN A 55 -33.23 -26.58 -0.35
C GLN A 55 -34.00 -27.73 -1.01
N THR A 56 -33.60 -28.11 -2.21
CA THR A 56 -34.22 -29.18 -3.00
C THR A 56 -33.17 -29.94 -3.80
N ASP A 57 -33.54 -31.06 -4.40
CA ASP A 57 -32.68 -31.82 -5.32
C ASP A 57 -32.39 -31.07 -6.64
N ALA A 58 -33.16 -30.02 -6.94
CA ALA A 58 -32.98 -29.17 -8.11
C ALA A 58 -31.89 -28.09 -7.95
N LEU A 59 -31.27 -27.95 -6.76
CA LEU A 59 -30.13 -27.03 -6.59
C LEU A 59 -28.95 -27.50 -7.45
N ALA A 60 -28.42 -26.65 -8.31
CA ALA A 60 -27.25 -26.94 -9.12
C ALA A 60 -26.04 -26.09 -8.70
N ARG A 61 -24.90 -26.72 -8.46
CA ARG A 61 -23.66 -26.06 -8.04
C ARG A 61 -22.48 -26.55 -8.88
N ASN A 62 -21.61 -25.68 -9.38
CA ASN A 62 -20.36 -26.08 -10.02
C ASN A 62 -19.17 -25.84 -9.08
N GLY A 63 -18.35 -26.85 -8.83
CA GLY A 63 -17.14 -26.77 -8.02
C GLY A 63 -15.93 -27.44 -8.69
N PRO A 64 -14.82 -27.61 -7.97
CA PRO A 64 -13.60 -28.25 -8.52
C PRO A 64 -13.84 -29.67 -9.07
N GLY A 65 -14.82 -30.39 -8.51
CA GLY A 65 -15.25 -31.73 -8.97
C GLY A 65 -16.28 -31.71 -10.10
N GLY A 66 -16.64 -30.54 -10.64
CA GLY A 66 -17.70 -30.37 -11.65
C GLY A 66 -19.06 -30.04 -11.06
N LEU A 67 -20.11 -30.29 -11.85
CA LEU A 67 -21.50 -30.00 -11.51
C LEU A 67 -22.04 -31.00 -10.48
N GLU A 68 -22.58 -30.48 -9.39
CA GLU A 68 -23.27 -31.22 -8.34
C GLU A 68 -24.72 -30.78 -8.25
N LEU A 69 -25.62 -31.74 -8.00
CA LEU A 69 -27.04 -31.49 -7.74
C LEU A 69 -27.41 -31.75 -6.28
N GLY A 70 -28.42 -31.03 -5.81
CA GLY A 70 -29.08 -31.22 -4.53
C GLY A 70 -28.45 -30.50 -3.33
N PHE A 71 -29.30 -30.25 -2.33
CA PHE A 71 -28.94 -29.59 -1.08
C PHE A 71 -28.62 -30.58 0.06
N ALA A 72 -29.30 -31.72 0.16
CA ALA A 72 -29.30 -32.57 1.36
C ALA A 72 -27.91 -32.96 1.90
N ASN A 73 -26.97 -33.29 1.00
CA ASN A 73 -25.62 -33.73 1.38
C ASN A 73 -24.59 -32.60 1.51
N TRP A 74 -24.97 -31.37 1.13
CA TRP A 74 -24.03 -30.26 1.08
C TRP A 74 -23.72 -29.65 2.46
N PRO A 75 -24.71 -29.38 3.34
CA PRO A 75 -24.45 -28.91 4.70
C PRO A 75 -23.60 -29.86 5.55
N ALA A 76 -23.61 -31.16 5.24
CA ALA A 76 -22.87 -32.19 5.96
C ALA A 76 -21.36 -32.18 5.65
N ARG A 77 -20.92 -31.54 4.55
CA ARG A 77 -19.49 -31.43 4.24
C ARG A 77 -18.79 -30.51 5.25
N ARG A 78 -17.83 -31.08 5.99
CA ARG A 78 -17.01 -30.39 7.02
C ARG A 78 -15.78 -29.69 6.44
N ASP A 79 -15.59 -29.74 5.13
CA ASP A 79 -14.53 -29.05 4.37
C ASP A 79 -14.80 -27.54 4.25
N SER A 80 -15.23 -26.87 5.32
CA SER A 80 -15.46 -25.42 5.30
C SER A 80 -14.16 -24.65 5.46
N THR A 81 -13.23 -24.83 4.53
CA THR A 81 -12.20 -23.80 4.34
C THR A 81 -12.87 -22.63 3.65
N TRP A 82 -13.39 -21.70 4.46
CA TRP A 82 -13.82 -20.40 3.97
C TRP A 82 -12.67 -19.76 3.19
N PRO A 83 -12.94 -19.09 2.07
CA PRO A 83 -11.90 -18.33 1.41
C PRO A 83 -11.36 -17.26 2.36
N ASP A 84 -10.07 -16.98 2.26
CA ASP A 84 -9.45 -15.85 2.96
C ASP A 84 -10.12 -14.55 2.53
N THR A 85 -10.40 -14.43 1.22
CA THR A 85 -11.20 -13.35 0.64
C THR A 85 -12.03 -13.86 -0.54
N LEU A 86 -13.29 -13.41 -0.65
CA LEU A 86 -14.11 -13.53 -1.87
C LEU A 86 -14.52 -12.14 -2.32
N ILE A 87 -14.33 -11.82 -3.58
CA ILE A 87 -14.75 -10.57 -4.20
C ILE A 87 -15.72 -10.94 -5.30
N ALA A 88 -16.85 -10.25 -5.33
CA ALA A 88 -17.91 -10.47 -6.30
C ALA A 88 -18.32 -9.12 -6.89
N ARG A 89 -18.06 -8.89 -8.18
CA ARG A 89 -18.23 -7.59 -8.85
C ARG A 89 -18.91 -7.72 -10.21
N ASP A 90 -19.28 -6.58 -10.78
CA ASP A 90 -20.03 -6.49 -12.03
C ASP A 90 -21.27 -7.39 -12.05
N LEU A 91 -22.05 -7.39 -10.95
CA LEU A 91 -23.29 -8.17 -10.91
C LEU A 91 -24.28 -7.59 -11.93
N ARG A 92 -24.48 -8.34 -13.01
CA ARG A 92 -25.52 -8.12 -14.02
C ARG A 92 -26.66 -9.06 -13.75
N LEU A 93 -27.88 -8.53 -13.77
CA LEU A 93 -29.10 -9.30 -13.52
C LEU A 93 -30.08 -9.06 -14.66
N VAL A 94 -30.68 -10.14 -15.12
CA VAL A 94 -31.73 -10.12 -16.14
C VAL A 94 -32.88 -11.00 -15.64
N SER A 95 -34.08 -10.43 -15.54
CA SER A 95 -35.29 -11.22 -15.34
C SER A 95 -35.57 -12.00 -16.61
N ILE A 96 -35.58 -13.33 -16.52
CA ILE A 96 -35.81 -14.23 -17.66
C ILE A 96 -37.23 -14.81 -17.66
N ALA A 97 -37.90 -14.82 -16.51
CA ALA A 97 -39.31 -15.12 -16.32
C ALA A 97 -39.80 -14.51 -14.99
N PRO A 98 -41.11 -14.33 -14.78
CA PRO A 98 -41.64 -13.91 -13.48
C PRO A 98 -41.14 -14.81 -12.35
N GLY A 99 -40.52 -14.24 -11.32
CA GLY A 99 -39.93 -14.99 -10.22
C GLY A 99 -38.66 -15.77 -10.56
N VAL A 100 -38.03 -15.53 -11.73
CA VAL A 100 -36.75 -16.14 -12.13
C VAL A 100 -35.80 -15.07 -12.69
N VAL A 101 -34.66 -14.91 -12.04
CA VAL A 101 -33.63 -13.95 -12.43
C VAL A 101 -32.33 -14.69 -12.68
N TYR A 102 -31.73 -14.48 -13.86
CA TYR A 102 -30.38 -14.92 -14.17
C TYR A 102 -29.39 -13.80 -13.88
N GLY A 103 -28.23 -14.15 -13.35
CA GLY A 103 -27.18 -13.21 -13.02
C GLY A 103 -25.79 -13.74 -13.32
N THR A 104 -24.90 -12.82 -13.68
CA THR A 104 -23.47 -13.08 -13.84
C THR A 104 -22.69 -12.09 -13.00
N TYR A 105 -21.57 -12.52 -12.42
CA TYR A 105 -20.64 -11.63 -11.73
C TYR A 105 -19.21 -12.14 -11.89
N HIS A 106 -18.25 -11.23 -11.81
CA HIS A 106 -16.84 -11.57 -11.74
C HIS A 106 -16.45 -11.90 -10.32
N TYR A 107 -15.80 -13.04 -10.11
CA TYR A 107 -15.26 -13.42 -8.83
C TYR A 107 -13.74 -13.31 -8.82
N ARG A 108 -13.20 -12.91 -7.67
CA ARG A 108 -11.81 -13.15 -7.27
C ARG A 108 -11.85 -13.79 -5.91
N VAL A 109 -11.28 -14.98 -5.77
CA VAL A 109 -11.23 -15.71 -4.51
C VAL A 109 -9.78 -16.01 -4.16
N THR A 110 -9.40 -15.71 -2.92
CA THR A 110 -8.10 -16.09 -2.35
C THR A 110 -8.34 -17.11 -1.26
N GLN A 111 -7.61 -18.23 -1.31
CA GLN A 111 -7.70 -19.31 -0.34
C GLN A 111 -6.33 -19.94 -0.15
N ALA A 112 -5.86 -20.00 1.10
CA ALA A 112 -4.54 -20.52 1.46
C ALA A 112 -3.39 -19.84 0.71
N GLY A 113 -3.54 -18.55 0.39
CA GLY A 113 -2.55 -17.76 -0.36
C GLY A 113 -2.64 -17.86 -1.88
N GLU A 114 -3.43 -18.77 -2.43
CA GLU A 114 -3.68 -18.87 -3.88
C GLU A 114 -4.88 -18.03 -4.28
N THR A 115 -4.77 -17.28 -5.39
CA THR A 115 -5.87 -16.44 -5.91
C THR A 115 -6.33 -16.96 -7.26
N SER A 116 -7.64 -17.16 -7.41
CA SER A 116 -8.28 -17.47 -8.69
C SER A 116 -9.36 -16.44 -9.04
N GLU A 117 -9.54 -16.21 -10.34
CA GLU A 117 -10.48 -15.23 -10.87
C GLU A 117 -11.30 -15.83 -12.00
N GLY A 118 -12.53 -15.37 -12.17
CA GLY A 118 -13.45 -16.00 -13.09
C GLY A 118 -14.80 -15.30 -13.20
N ILE A 119 -15.71 -15.97 -13.91
CA ILE A 119 -17.13 -15.59 -13.99
C ILE A 119 -17.93 -16.63 -13.22
N SER A 120 -18.86 -16.15 -12.41
CA SER A 120 -19.85 -16.97 -11.73
C SER A 120 -21.23 -16.62 -12.25
N GLU A 121 -22.04 -17.64 -12.49
CA GLU A 121 -23.45 -17.48 -12.83
C GLU A 121 -24.32 -17.87 -11.65
N ARG A 122 -25.43 -17.16 -11.50
CA ARG A 122 -26.47 -17.49 -10.53
C ARG A 122 -27.85 -17.43 -11.17
N VAL A 123 -28.70 -18.37 -10.77
CA VAL A 123 -30.14 -18.29 -11.04
C VAL A 123 -30.85 -18.15 -9.71
N PHE A 124 -31.60 -17.07 -9.57
CA PHE A 124 -32.44 -16.77 -8.43
C PHE A 124 -33.87 -17.15 -8.75
N VAL A 125 -34.54 -17.84 -7.82
CA VAL A 125 -35.92 -18.30 -7.96
C VAL A 125 -36.75 -17.82 -6.77
N LYS A 126 -37.93 -17.25 -7.05
CA LYS A 126 -38.89 -16.82 -6.04
C LYS A 126 -39.69 -18.03 -5.55
N LYS A 127 -39.74 -18.24 -4.24
CA LYS A 127 -40.54 -19.27 -3.58
C LYS A 127 -41.45 -18.61 -2.54
N SER A 128 -42.38 -19.38 -1.97
CA SER A 128 -43.30 -18.92 -0.91
C SER A 128 -42.56 -18.34 0.30
N GLY A 129 -41.37 -18.86 0.62
CA GLY A 129 -40.49 -18.35 1.67
C GLY A 129 -39.45 -17.31 1.23
N GLY A 130 -39.64 -16.67 0.06
CA GLY A 130 -38.73 -15.66 -0.49
C GLY A 130 -37.81 -16.18 -1.60
N TRP A 131 -36.88 -15.32 -2.03
CA TRP A 131 -35.94 -15.61 -3.11
C TRP A 131 -34.80 -16.53 -2.66
N LYS A 132 -34.44 -17.51 -3.49
CA LYS A 132 -33.37 -18.47 -3.26
C LYS A 132 -32.45 -18.59 -4.46
N ILE A 133 -31.20 -18.97 -4.24
CA ILE A 133 -30.22 -19.31 -5.27
C ILE A 133 -30.45 -20.78 -5.67
N GLY A 134 -30.95 -21.01 -6.88
CA GLY A 134 -31.19 -22.33 -7.46
C GLY A 134 -30.00 -22.85 -8.27
N VAL A 135 -29.18 -21.95 -8.83
CA VAL A 135 -27.95 -22.29 -9.55
C VAL A 135 -26.82 -21.41 -9.04
N SER A 136 -25.63 -21.98 -8.82
CA SER A 136 -24.40 -21.24 -8.49
C SER A 136 -23.21 -21.93 -9.14
N THR A 137 -22.64 -21.32 -10.17
CA THR A 137 -21.48 -21.86 -10.90
C THR A 137 -20.25 -21.00 -10.70
N ALA A 138 -19.07 -21.53 -10.98
CA ALA A 138 -17.83 -20.76 -11.08
C ALA A 138 -17.01 -21.33 -12.24
N PHE A 139 -16.52 -20.44 -13.10
CA PHE A 139 -15.66 -20.77 -14.24
C PHE A 139 -14.48 -19.82 -14.25
N GLY A 140 -13.27 -20.34 -14.49
CA GLY A 140 -12.11 -19.50 -14.74
C GLY A 140 -12.30 -18.65 -16.01
N LEU A 141 -11.60 -17.52 -16.09
CA LEU A 141 -11.52 -16.77 -17.35
C LEU A 141 -10.76 -17.61 -18.40
N PRO A 142 -11.15 -17.57 -19.69
CA PRO A 142 -10.38 -18.20 -20.75
C PRO A 142 -8.95 -17.65 -20.79
N ASP A 143 -7.97 -18.51 -21.05
CA ASP A 143 -6.58 -18.09 -21.22
C ASP A 143 -6.46 -16.99 -22.28
N GLY A 144 -5.83 -15.87 -21.92
CA GLY A 144 -5.60 -14.73 -22.82
C GLY A 144 -6.78 -13.76 -22.96
N ALA A 145 -7.94 -14.00 -22.32
CA ALA A 145 -9.01 -13.01 -22.27
C ALA A 145 -8.59 -11.84 -21.37
N ALA A 146 -8.38 -10.65 -21.96
CA ALA A 146 -8.11 -9.45 -21.18
C ALA A 146 -9.34 -9.10 -20.32
N PRO A 147 -9.16 -8.77 -19.02
CA PRO A 147 -10.27 -8.34 -18.18
C PRO A 147 -10.92 -7.09 -18.79
N PRO A 148 -12.24 -6.89 -18.60
CA PRO A 148 -12.88 -5.69 -19.09
C PRO A 148 -12.23 -4.45 -18.49
N PRO A 149 -12.33 -3.29 -19.16
CA PRO A 149 -11.91 -2.03 -18.58
C PRO A 149 -12.70 -1.76 -17.29
N VAL A 150 -12.08 -1.07 -16.33
CA VAL A 150 -12.79 -0.55 -15.14
C VAL A 150 -13.05 0.93 -15.37
N ALA A 151 -14.28 1.39 -15.12
CA ALA A 151 -14.66 2.79 -15.18
C ALA A 151 -15.16 3.26 -13.81
N LEU A 152 -14.44 4.19 -13.18
CA LEU A 152 -14.90 4.91 -12.00
C LEU A 152 -15.70 6.12 -12.47
N VAL A 153 -16.95 6.28 -12.03
CA VAL A 153 -17.87 7.27 -12.60
C VAL A 153 -18.52 8.11 -11.51
N GLY A 154 -18.53 9.44 -11.66
CA GLY A 154 -19.29 10.36 -10.81
C GLY A 154 -18.54 10.96 -9.62
N GLY A 155 -17.31 10.51 -9.36
CA GLY A 155 -16.49 11.02 -8.26
C GLY A 155 -15.82 12.36 -8.54
N THR A 156 -15.25 12.95 -7.50
CA THR A 156 -14.37 14.12 -7.62
C THR A 156 -12.94 13.67 -7.84
N LEU A 157 -12.40 13.89 -9.04
CA LEU A 157 -11.01 13.60 -9.37
C LEU A 157 -10.10 14.69 -8.79
N ILE A 158 -9.18 14.30 -7.91
CA ILE A 158 -8.13 15.14 -7.37
C ILE A 158 -6.81 14.62 -7.91
N ASN A 159 -6.35 15.24 -9.00
CA ASN A 159 -5.03 14.98 -9.54
C ASN A 159 -4.04 16.01 -8.96
N PRO A 160 -2.93 15.59 -8.31
CA PRO A 160 -2.05 16.49 -7.56
C PRO A 160 -1.54 17.67 -8.38
N GLY A 161 -1.60 18.86 -7.80
CA GLY A 161 -1.18 20.11 -8.47
C GLY A 161 -2.16 20.62 -9.54
N LYS A 162 -3.31 19.96 -9.74
CA LYS A 162 -4.37 20.41 -10.65
C LYS A 162 -5.64 20.76 -9.88
N ARG A 163 -6.53 21.54 -10.50
CA ARG A 163 -7.86 21.81 -9.96
C ARG A 163 -8.67 20.51 -9.90
N ALA A 164 -9.39 20.29 -8.80
CA ALA A 164 -10.30 19.17 -8.66
C ALA A 164 -11.41 19.21 -9.72
N VAL A 165 -11.81 18.04 -10.21
CA VAL A 165 -12.84 17.88 -11.24
C VAL A 165 -14.00 17.06 -10.68
N SER A 166 -15.16 17.70 -10.49
CA SER A 166 -16.41 17.04 -10.10
C SER A 166 -17.02 16.24 -11.24
N ASP A 167 -17.85 15.24 -10.92
CA ASP A 167 -18.49 14.33 -11.89
C ASP A 167 -17.48 13.79 -12.93
N ALA A 168 -16.34 13.35 -12.42
CA ALA A 168 -15.26 12.83 -13.23
C ALA A 168 -15.50 11.36 -13.60
N VAL A 169 -14.86 10.96 -14.69
CA VAL A 169 -14.74 9.57 -15.13
C VAL A 169 -13.26 9.23 -15.18
N VAL A 170 -12.90 8.07 -14.63
CA VAL A 170 -11.56 7.46 -14.76
C VAL A 170 -11.73 6.08 -15.38
N VAL A 171 -11.20 5.90 -16.59
CA VAL A 171 -11.21 4.61 -17.30
C VAL A 171 -9.84 3.97 -17.22
N VAL A 172 -9.80 2.70 -16.85
CA VAL A 172 -8.59 1.90 -16.69
C VAL A 172 -8.69 0.66 -17.57
N ARG A 173 -7.62 0.35 -18.31
CA ARG A 173 -7.51 -0.85 -19.15
C ARG A 173 -6.09 -1.38 -19.11
N GLY A 174 -5.93 -2.69 -18.93
CA GLY A 174 -4.61 -3.34 -18.91
C GLY A 174 -3.66 -2.73 -17.87
N GLY A 175 -4.20 -2.35 -16.71
CA GLY A 175 -3.45 -1.73 -15.63
C GLY A 175 -2.98 -0.29 -15.86
N ARG A 176 -3.46 0.38 -16.92
CA ARG A 176 -3.14 1.78 -17.24
C ARG A 176 -4.38 2.65 -17.28
N VAL A 177 -4.22 3.91 -16.93
CA VAL A 177 -5.24 4.94 -17.11
C VAL A 177 -5.39 5.21 -18.61
N VAL A 178 -6.60 5.11 -19.12
CA VAL A 178 -6.98 5.45 -20.50
C VAL A 178 -7.40 6.92 -20.56
N CYS A 179 -8.28 7.34 -19.64
CA CYS A 179 -8.64 8.74 -19.44
C CYS A 179 -9.02 8.97 -17.97
N ALA A 180 -8.81 10.20 -17.51
CA ALA A 180 -9.19 10.68 -16.18
C ALA A 180 -9.56 12.17 -16.31
N ALA A 181 -10.85 12.46 -16.48
CA ALA A 181 -11.33 13.80 -16.78
C ALA A 181 -12.80 13.97 -16.41
N ALA A 182 -13.35 15.18 -16.60
CA ALA A 182 -14.79 15.41 -16.52
C ALA A 182 -15.54 14.47 -17.48
N ARG A 183 -16.76 14.05 -17.12
CA ARG A 183 -17.59 13.12 -17.91
C ARG A 183 -17.70 13.48 -19.40
N ALA A 184 -17.76 14.77 -19.73
CA ALA A 184 -17.83 15.25 -21.12
C ALA A 184 -16.58 14.90 -21.97
N HIS A 185 -15.44 14.60 -21.34
CA HIS A 185 -14.15 14.36 -22.01
C HIS A 185 -13.60 12.94 -21.77
N CYS A 186 -14.34 12.08 -21.08
CA CYS A 186 -13.93 10.71 -20.78
C CYS A 186 -15.17 9.81 -20.71
N THR A 187 -15.41 9.03 -21.78
CA THR A 187 -16.59 8.17 -21.90
C THR A 187 -16.23 6.73 -21.53
N PRO A 188 -16.93 6.10 -20.56
CA PRO A 188 -16.77 4.69 -20.26
C PRO A 188 -17.09 3.81 -21.49
N PRO A 189 -16.24 2.84 -21.85
CA PRO A 189 -16.58 1.83 -22.86
C PRO A 189 -17.83 1.04 -22.44
N GLN A 190 -18.68 0.63 -23.40
CA GLN A 190 -19.90 -0.14 -23.12
C GLN A 190 -19.65 -1.46 -22.36
N ASN A 191 -18.48 -2.07 -22.57
CA ASN A 191 -18.09 -3.31 -21.91
C ASN A 191 -17.32 -3.09 -20.59
N ALA A 192 -17.20 -1.86 -20.10
CA ALA A 192 -16.47 -1.58 -18.87
C ALA A 192 -17.25 -2.02 -17.63
N GLU A 193 -16.54 -2.62 -16.67
CA GLU A 193 -17.02 -2.75 -15.30
C GLU A 193 -17.13 -1.34 -14.70
N THR A 194 -18.35 -0.91 -14.39
CA THR A 194 -18.59 0.44 -13.88
C THR A 194 -18.69 0.43 -12.36
N VAL A 195 -17.94 1.32 -11.72
CA VAL A 195 -17.96 1.57 -10.28
C VAL A 195 -18.47 2.98 -10.05
N ASP A 196 -19.60 3.08 -9.35
CA ASP A 196 -20.14 4.37 -8.91
C ASP A 196 -19.21 4.99 -7.86
N ALA A 197 -18.66 6.15 -8.19
CA ALA A 197 -17.80 6.95 -7.35
C ALA A 197 -18.48 8.24 -6.88
N SER A 198 -19.79 8.38 -7.08
CA SER A 198 -20.56 9.56 -6.68
C SER A 198 -20.39 9.89 -5.20
N GLY A 199 -20.11 11.16 -4.90
CA GLY A 199 -19.84 11.63 -3.54
C GLY A 199 -18.48 11.22 -2.96
N MET A 200 -17.65 10.49 -3.72
CA MET A 200 -16.30 10.07 -3.32
C MET A 200 -15.22 10.88 -4.04
N PHE A 201 -13.98 10.77 -3.54
CA PHE A 201 -12.82 11.47 -4.08
C PHE A 201 -11.81 10.46 -4.64
N ILE A 202 -11.33 10.68 -5.86
CA ILE A 202 -10.39 9.80 -6.56
C ILE A 202 -9.04 10.49 -6.62
N THR A 203 -8.01 9.87 -6.04
CA THR A 203 -6.63 10.40 -6.00
C THR A 203 -5.64 9.34 -6.51
N PRO A 204 -4.44 9.70 -6.98
CA PRO A 204 -3.39 8.71 -7.23
C PRO A 204 -3.06 7.91 -5.96
N GLY A 205 -2.54 6.70 -6.16
CA GLY A 205 -2.04 5.87 -5.07
C GLY A 205 -0.95 6.59 -4.26
N PHE A 206 -0.98 6.44 -2.93
CA PHE A 206 0.05 7.05 -2.09
C PHE A 206 1.38 6.35 -2.30
N VAL A 207 2.46 7.12 -2.15
CA VAL A 207 3.83 6.66 -2.32
C VAL A 207 4.61 6.97 -1.05
N ASP A 208 5.16 5.93 -0.41
CA ASP A 208 6.03 6.10 0.77
C ASP A 208 7.50 6.11 0.31
N ALA A 209 8.12 7.29 0.24
CA ALA A 209 9.45 7.45 -0.35
C ALA A 209 10.61 7.05 0.58
N HIS A 210 10.34 6.52 1.77
CA HIS A 210 11.40 6.08 2.69
C HIS A 210 10.89 4.98 3.62
N VAL A 211 11.28 3.73 3.35
CA VAL A 211 10.95 2.57 4.17
C VAL A 211 12.16 1.64 4.30
N HIS A 212 12.05 0.62 5.15
CA HIS A 212 13.06 -0.41 5.35
C HIS A 212 12.42 -1.80 5.47
N TYR A 213 12.53 -2.65 4.43
CA TYR A 213 12.04 -4.04 4.48
C TYR A 213 12.88 -4.95 5.38
N SER A 214 14.11 -4.55 5.69
CA SER A 214 15.00 -5.27 6.60
C SER A 214 14.71 -5.02 8.09
N GLN A 215 13.66 -4.28 8.40
CA GLN A 215 13.22 -3.95 9.75
C GLN A 215 11.74 -4.26 9.91
N THR A 216 11.27 -4.41 11.15
CA THR A 216 9.93 -4.96 11.48
C THR A 216 8.90 -3.89 11.84
N GLY A 217 9.32 -2.65 12.14
CA GLY A 217 8.48 -1.65 12.80
C GLY A 217 8.49 -1.73 14.33
N TRP A 218 9.24 -2.69 14.89
CA TRP A 218 9.43 -2.89 16.33
C TRP A 218 10.93 -3.08 16.68
N VAL A 219 11.24 -3.27 17.95
CA VAL A 219 12.64 -3.28 18.47
C VAL A 219 13.47 -4.49 18.03
N ASP A 220 12.84 -5.60 17.68
CA ASP A 220 13.50 -6.84 17.25
C ASP A 220 14.34 -6.69 15.97
N GLY A 221 13.99 -5.74 15.09
CA GLY A 221 14.77 -5.40 13.91
C GLY A 221 15.89 -4.37 14.13
N ARG A 222 16.03 -3.82 15.34
CA ARG A 222 16.92 -2.68 15.65
C ARG A 222 17.68 -2.88 16.97
N PRO A 223 18.63 -3.83 17.00
CA PRO A 223 19.40 -4.13 18.21
C PRO A 223 20.36 -2.99 18.61
N ASP A 224 20.65 -2.06 17.70
CA ASP A 224 21.34 -0.78 17.95
C ASP A 224 20.45 0.25 18.67
N ALA A 225 19.14 0.18 18.50
CA ALA A 225 18.19 1.02 19.20
C ALA A 225 17.83 0.45 20.57
N PHE A 226 17.47 -0.83 20.60
CA PHE A 226 17.06 -1.55 21.79
C PHE A 226 17.51 -3.00 21.65
N ASP A 227 18.39 -3.46 22.54
CA ASP A 227 18.95 -4.80 22.43
C ASP A 227 17.99 -5.86 22.98
N ALA A 228 17.18 -6.42 22.08
CA ALA A 228 16.26 -7.52 22.37
C ALA A 228 16.81 -8.90 21.91
N ARG A 229 18.10 -9.00 21.59
CA ARG A 229 18.67 -10.19 20.91
C ARG A 229 18.59 -11.49 21.71
N ALA A 230 18.50 -11.40 23.04
CA ALA A 230 18.31 -12.56 23.90
C ALA A 230 16.96 -13.28 23.65
N GLN A 231 15.93 -12.53 23.25
CA GLN A 231 14.59 -13.06 22.96
C GLN A 231 14.35 -13.18 21.44
N PHE A 232 14.92 -12.25 20.66
CA PHE A 232 14.76 -12.17 19.22
C PHE A 232 16.15 -12.13 18.56
N PRO A 233 16.79 -13.29 18.32
CA PRO A 233 18.10 -13.33 17.68
C PRO A 233 18.07 -12.60 16.33
N TYR A 234 18.96 -11.62 16.15
CA TYR A 234 18.90 -10.68 15.04
C TYR A 234 18.98 -11.38 13.66
N ASP A 235 19.89 -12.34 13.50
CA ASP A 235 20.02 -13.11 12.26
C ASP A 235 18.75 -13.89 11.92
N SER A 236 18.04 -14.42 12.92
CA SER A 236 16.74 -15.09 12.74
C SER A 236 15.63 -14.12 12.32
N VAL A 237 15.61 -12.90 12.89
CA VAL A 237 14.66 -11.85 12.49
C VAL A 237 14.90 -11.45 11.02
N VAL A 238 16.15 -11.21 10.63
CA VAL A 238 16.49 -10.85 9.24
C VAL A 238 16.19 -11.99 8.28
N ALA A 239 16.48 -13.25 8.65
CA ALA A 239 16.14 -14.41 7.82
C ALA A 239 14.63 -14.53 7.59
N ALA A 240 13.81 -14.34 8.63
CA ALA A 240 12.36 -14.36 8.52
C ALA A 240 11.82 -13.23 7.60
N LEU A 241 12.41 -12.04 7.67
CA LEU A 241 12.06 -10.92 6.77
C LEU A 241 12.45 -11.22 5.32
N GLN A 242 13.60 -11.87 5.09
CA GLN A 242 14.02 -12.28 3.75
C GLN A 242 13.11 -13.37 3.15
N GLU A 243 12.68 -14.32 3.99
CA GLU A 243 11.79 -15.42 3.58
C GLU A 243 10.37 -14.92 3.30
N ARG A 244 9.85 -14.02 4.14
CA ARG A 244 8.47 -13.51 4.09
C ARG A 244 8.35 -11.99 4.02
N PRO A 245 8.97 -11.32 3.01
CA PRO A 245 8.86 -9.86 2.86
C PRO A 245 7.43 -9.43 2.45
N ASP A 246 6.62 -10.37 1.95
CA ASP A 246 5.23 -10.17 1.55
C ASP A 246 4.31 -9.81 2.73
N ARG A 247 4.75 -10.05 3.98
CA ARG A 247 3.96 -9.75 5.18
C ARG A 247 3.50 -8.29 5.27
N PHE A 248 4.26 -7.36 4.68
CA PHE A 248 3.93 -5.93 4.69
C PHE A 248 3.01 -5.50 3.54
N ASN A 249 2.88 -6.32 2.49
CA ASN A 249 2.19 -5.95 1.25
C ASN A 249 0.74 -5.52 1.49
N ARG A 250 0.00 -6.31 2.27
CA ARG A 250 -1.39 -6.01 2.63
C ARG A 250 -1.49 -4.73 3.46
N ALA A 251 -0.58 -4.53 4.41
CA ALA A 251 -0.58 -3.34 5.26
C ALA A 251 -0.42 -2.05 4.43
N TYR A 252 0.48 -2.06 3.44
CA TYR A 252 0.65 -0.95 2.50
C TYR A 252 -0.61 -0.69 1.66
N LEU A 253 -1.12 -1.71 0.95
CA LEU A 253 -2.29 -1.53 0.10
C LEU A 253 -3.53 -1.13 0.92
N CYS A 254 -3.75 -1.73 2.09
CA CYS A 254 -4.85 -1.40 3.01
C CYS A 254 -4.79 0.07 3.49
N SER A 255 -3.59 0.65 3.50
CA SER A 255 -3.33 2.05 3.85
C SER A 255 -3.30 2.99 2.63
N GLY A 256 -3.66 2.51 1.44
CA GLY A 256 -3.66 3.29 0.20
C GLY A 256 -2.29 3.47 -0.45
N VAL A 257 -1.24 2.83 0.09
CA VAL A 257 0.14 2.93 -0.41
C VAL A 257 0.34 1.91 -1.52
N THR A 258 0.51 2.39 -2.75
CA THR A 258 0.68 1.54 -3.93
C THR A 258 2.14 1.42 -4.38
N SER A 259 3.04 2.24 -3.84
CA SER A 259 4.47 2.23 -4.15
C SER A 259 5.30 2.69 -2.96
N VAL A 260 6.50 2.13 -2.83
CA VAL A 260 7.41 2.39 -1.72
C VAL A 260 8.87 2.44 -2.19
N PHE A 261 9.69 3.26 -1.53
CA PHE A 261 11.13 3.29 -1.73
C PHE A 261 11.86 2.75 -0.50
N ASP A 262 12.43 1.55 -0.61
CA ASP A 262 13.39 1.04 0.35
C ASP A 262 14.76 1.70 0.14
N VAL A 263 15.09 2.69 0.97
CA VAL A 263 16.31 3.49 0.81
C VAL A 263 17.46 3.00 1.71
N GLY A 264 17.38 1.76 2.21
CA GLY A 264 18.46 1.12 2.94
C GLY A 264 18.09 -0.27 3.44
N GLY A 265 18.80 -1.29 2.98
CA GLY A 265 18.48 -2.67 3.35
C GLY A 265 19.60 -3.64 3.07
N TYR A 266 19.31 -4.93 3.13
CA TYR A 266 20.25 -5.99 2.72
C TYR A 266 20.22 -6.21 1.20
N PRO A 267 21.19 -6.92 0.60
CA PRO A 267 21.22 -7.19 -0.84
C PRO A 267 19.94 -7.85 -1.37
N TRP A 268 19.26 -8.67 -0.57
CA TRP A 268 18.03 -9.34 -0.97
C TRP A 268 16.87 -8.37 -1.24
N THR A 269 16.87 -7.15 -0.67
CA THR A 269 15.82 -6.15 -0.91
C THR A 269 15.79 -5.67 -2.37
N LEU A 270 16.95 -5.66 -3.05
CA LEU A 270 17.05 -5.30 -4.47
C LEU A 270 16.20 -6.20 -5.38
N SER A 271 16.04 -7.47 -4.98
CA SER A 271 15.20 -8.42 -5.72
C SER A 271 13.70 -8.11 -5.62
N LEU A 272 13.26 -7.35 -4.60
CA LEU A 272 11.85 -6.99 -4.42
C LEU A 272 11.34 -6.14 -5.57
N GLN A 273 12.18 -5.27 -6.14
CA GLN A 273 11.80 -4.40 -7.26
C GLN A 273 11.21 -5.22 -8.42
N LYS A 274 11.95 -6.23 -8.89
CA LYS A 274 11.50 -7.11 -9.97
C LYS A 274 10.37 -8.05 -9.51
N ARG A 275 10.46 -8.59 -8.28
CA ARG A 275 9.45 -9.51 -7.75
C ARG A 275 8.06 -8.86 -7.65
N GLN A 276 7.99 -7.59 -7.25
CA GLN A 276 6.75 -6.91 -6.93
C GLN A 276 6.23 -5.98 -8.03
N GLU A 277 7.03 -5.67 -9.07
CA GLU A 277 6.63 -4.74 -10.14
C GLU A 277 5.28 -5.09 -10.78
N LEU A 278 5.04 -6.38 -11.04
CA LEU A 278 3.82 -6.90 -11.66
C LEU A 278 2.83 -7.51 -10.65
N GLN A 279 3.17 -7.54 -9.35
CA GLN A 279 2.27 -8.07 -8.33
C GLN A 279 1.20 -7.03 -7.99
N LEU A 280 -0.06 -7.41 -8.21
CA LEU A 280 -1.21 -6.52 -7.99
C LEU A 280 -1.63 -6.45 -6.51
N HIS A 281 -1.22 -7.43 -5.70
CA HIS A 281 -1.47 -7.50 -4.26
C HIS A 281 -0.29 -7.00 -3.40
N SER A 282 0.63 -6.24 -4.01
CA SER A 282 1.84 -5.72 -3.37
C SER A 282 2.12 -4.30 -3.87
N PRO A 283 2.69 -3.39 -3.05
CA PRO A 283 3.18 -2.11 -3.55
C PRO A 283 4.31 -2.33 -4.55
N ARG A 284 4.54 -1.39 -5.48
CA ARG A 284 5.79 -1.41 -6.25
C ARG A 284 6.94 -0.97 -5.36
N VAL A 285 8.05 -1.68 -5.44
CA VAL A 285 9.25 -1.37 -4.65
C VAL A 285 10.32 -0.82 -5.57
N VAL A 286 10.90 0.31 -5.17
CA VAL A 286 12.24 0.73 -5.60
C VAL A 286 13.16 0.54 -4.41
N ALA A 287 14.41 0.12 -4.63
CA ALA A 287 15.34 -0.22 -3.56
C ALA A 287 16.76 0.27 -3.86
N SER A 288 17.44 0.80 -2.83
CA SER A 288 18.87 1.12 -2.89
C SER A 288 19.75 -0.07 -2.51
N GLY A 289 19.22 -1.03 -1.74
CA GLY A 289 20.00 -2.11 -1.16
C GLY A 289 20.91 -1.61 -0.01
N PRO A 290 22.07 -2.25 0.22
CA PRO A 290 23.02 -1.84 1.26
C PRO A 290 23.44 -0.38 1.13
N LEU A 291 23.60 0.27 2.29
CA LEU A 291 24.00 1.65 2.38
C LEU A 291 25.47 1.79 2.78
N LEU A 292 26.13 2.82 2.25
CA LEU A 292 27.48 3.17 2.67
C LEU A 292 27.42 3.94 4.00
N ALA A 293 28.37 3.71 4.90
CA ALA A 293 28.38 4.32 6.23
C ALA A 293 29.76 4.92 6.56
N THR A 294 29.77 6.12 7.15
CA THR A 294 31.01 6.78 7.60
C THR A 294 31.66 6.15 8.83
N ILE A 295 30.98 5.19 9.47
CA ILE A 295 31.49 4.41 10.59
C ILE A 295 31.38 2.92 10.26
N ASP A 296 32.24 2.11 10.87
CA ASP A 296 32.13 0.65 10.80
C ASP A 296 30.99 0.16 11.69
N HIS A 297 29.76 0.28 11.19
CA HIS A 297 28.58 -0.05 11.97
C HIS A 297 28.40 -1.58 12.09
N TRP A 298 28.27 -2.04 13.33
CA TRP A 298 28.30 -3.47 13.64
C TRP A 298 27.02 -4.22 13.24
N VAL A 299 25.88 -3.55 13.09
CA VAL A 299 24.60 -4.19 12.75
C VAL A 299 24.63 -4.74 11.33
N ASN A 300 24.92 -6.03 11.22
CA ASN A 300 24.91 -6.84 10.01
C ASN A 300 24.61 -8.29 10.44
N THR A 301 24.23 -9.16 9.49
CA THR A 301 24.16 -10.60 9.77
C THR A 301 25.51 -11.26 9.54
N ALA A 302 25.66 -12.53 9.94
CA ALA A 302 26.89 -13.29 9.67
C ALA A 302 27.20 -13.42 8.17
N SER A 303 26.17 -13.45 7.31
CA SER A 303 26.30 -13.74 5.87
C SER A 303 26.11 -12.54 4.95
N MET A 304 25.53 -11.43 5.43
CA MET A 304 25.17 -10.29 4.60
C MET A 304 25.44 -8.96 5.32
N ARG A 305 25.77 -7.94 4.52
CA ARG A 305 25.98 -6.58 4.99
C ARG A 305 24.85 -5.67 4.54
N GLN A 306 24.30 -4.90 5.48
CA GLN A 306 23.42 -3.76 5.21
C GLN A 306 24.20 -2.44 5.27
N PHE A 307 25.19 -2.36 6.16
CA PHE A 307 26.09 -1.20 6.26
C PHE A 307 27.45 -1.55 5.65
N LEU A 308 27.85 -0.79 4.64
CA LEU A 308 29.14 -0.90 3.95
C LEU A 308 30.05 0.23 4.43
N HIS A 309 31.08 -0.10 5.21
CA HIS A 309 31.98 0.91 5.76
C HIS A 309 32.76 1.64 4.66
N MET A 310 32.68 2.97 4.68
CA MET A 310 33.48 3.88 3.86
C MET A 310 34.88 3.99 4.48
N LYS A 311 35.71 2.96 4.29
CA LYS A 311 37.07 2.92 4.84
C LYS A 311 38.01 3.88 4.12
N ASP A 312 37.95 3.89 2.79
CA ASP A 312 38.80 4.70 1.92
C ASP A 312 38.11 4.94 0.56
N ASP A 313 38.68 5.78 -0.31
CA ASP A 313 38.12 6.12 -1.62
C ASP A 313 37.91 4.86 -2.48
N SER A 314 38.87 3.94 -2.45
CA SER A 314 38.80 2.68 -3.23
C SER A 314 37.61 1.83 -2.79
N SER A 315 37.41 1.67 -1.47
CA SER A 315 36.28 0.91 -0.92
C SER A 315 34.94 1.55 -1.28
N VAL A 316 34.82 2.87 -1.18
CA VAL A 316 33.61 3.63 -1.57
C VAL A 316 33.25 3.37 -3.02
N ARG A 317 34.21 3.55 -3.94
CA ARG A 317 33.96 3.39 -5.37
C ARG A 317 33.67 1.94 -5.73
N ALA A 318 34.38 0.98 -5.13
CA ALA A 318 34.13 -0.44 -5.33
C ALA A 318 32.73 -0.85 -4.85
N SER A 319 32.28 -0.38 -3.70
CA SER A 319 30.93 -0.61 -3.18
C SER A 319 29.86 -0.07 -4.13
N ILE A 320 30.00 1.17 -4.61
CA ILE A 320 29.04 1.77 -5.55
C ILE A 320 28.97 1.01 -6.87
N ARG A 321 30.12 0.63 -7.45
CA ARG A 321 30.14 -0.22 -8.66
C ARG A 321 29.50 -1.58 -8.43
N SER A 322 29.67 -2.16 -7.25
CA SER A 322 29.03 -3.42 -6.89
C SER A 322 27.50 -3.27 -6.80
N LEU A 323 27.02 -2.24 -6.09
CA LEU A 323 25.59 -1.93 -5.97
C LEU A 323 24.94 -1.66 -7.34
N ALA A 324 25.63 -0.93 -8.22
CA ALA A 324 25.17 -0.70 -9.58
C ALA A 324 25.02 -2.01 -10.37
N ARG A 325 25.99 -2.93 -10.27
CA ARG A 325 25.91 -4.26 -10.91
C ARG A 325 24.79 -5.13 -10.33
N LEU A 326 24.49 -4.99 -9.04
CA LEU A 326 23.40 -5.71 -8.37
C LEU A 326 22.01 -5.13 -8.69
N GLY A 327 21.92 -4.04 -9.46
CA GLY A 327 20.65 -3.44 -9.87
C GLY A 327 20.06 -2.47 -8.83
N SER A 328 20.90 -1.85 -8.02
CA SER A 328 20.48 -0.76 -7.13
C SER A 328 19.92 0.42 -7.93
N SER A 329 18.80 0.98 -7.47
CA SER A 329 18.17 2.15 -8.10
C SER A 329 18.72 3.48 -7.57
N ALA A 330 19.49 3.47 -6.49
CA ALA A 330 20.07 4.65 -5.85
C ALA A 330 21.22 4.27 -4.91
N ILE A 331 22.18 5.19 -4.73
CA ILE A 331 23.22 5.03 -3.71
C ILE A 331 22.77 5.74 -2.43
N LYS A 332 22.72 5.01 -1.32
CA LYS A 332 22.47 5.57 0.01
C LYS A 332 23.77 5.74 0.78
N VAL A 333 23.99 6.91 1.36
CA VAL A 333 25.07 7.18 2.32
C VAL A 333 24.47 7.58 3.68
N TRP A 334 24.89 6.90 4.74
CA TRP A 334 24.66 7.26 6.12
C TRP A 334 25.82 8.13 6.61
N TYR A 335 25.62 9.46 6.48
CA TYR A 335 26.65 10.48 6.75
C TYR A 335 26.41 11.12 8.12
N LEU A 336 27.19 10.68 9.11
CA LEU A 336 27.03 11.14 10.48
C LEU A 336 27.92 12.35 10.78
N GLN A 337 27.50 13.11 11.80
CA GLN A 337 28.40 14.02 12.50
C GLN A 337 29.41 13.21 13.31
N LEU A 338 30.69 13.37 12.98
CA LEU A 338 31.84 12.77 13.66
C LEU A 338 32.61 13.85 14.44
N PRO A 339 33.59 13.48 15.28
CA PRO A 339 34.54 14.43 15.85
C PRO A 339 35.27 15.23 14.76
N ASP A 340 35.62 16.48 15.06
CA ASP A 340 36.21 17.41 14.08
C ASP A 340 37.50 16.90 13.43
N SER A 341 38.28 16.07 14.15
CA SER A 341 39.49 15.44 13.60
C SER A 341 39.21 14.40 12.51
N ALA A 342 38.03 13.77 12.51
CA ALA A 342 37.63 12.73 11.57
C ALA A 342 36.69 13.25 10.46
N GLN A 343 35.99 14.36 10.71
CA GLN A 343 34.99 14.89 9.78
C GLN A 343 35.54 15.23 8.38
N PRO A 344 36.74 15.84 8.22
CA PRO A 344 37.30 16.13 6.89
C PRO A 344 37.50 14.88 6.04
N ALA A 345 37.97 13.78 6.65
CA ALA A 345 38.15 12.51 5.95
C ALA A 345 36.80 11.92 5.52
N ALA A 346 35.82 11.89 6.42
CA ALA A 346 34.47 11.43 6.08
C ALA A 346 33.83 12.28 4.97
N ARG A 347 34.04 13.60 4.98
CA ARG A 347 33.60 14.51 3.92
C ARG A 347 34.26 14.19 2.58
N ALA A 348 35.57 13.93 2.54
CA ALA A 348 36.26 13.55 1.31
C ALA A 348 35.67 12.27 0.70
N LEU A 349 35.36 11.28 1.55
CA LEU A 349 34.73 10.03 1.12
C LEU A 349 33.29 10.22 0.62
N LEU A 350 32.52 11.14 1.22
CA LEU A 350 31.21 11.54 0.71
C LEU A 350 31.30 12.17 -0.68
N MET A 351 32.31 13.02 -0.94
CA MET A 351 32.53 13.60 -2.27
C MET A 351 32.87 12.52 -3.30
N ALA A 352 33.76 11.58 -2.95
CA ALA A 352 34.06 10.43 -3.80
C ALA A 352 32.81 9.57 -4.10
N ALA A 353 31.94 9.38 -3.11
CA ALA A 353 30.68 8.67 -3.28
C ALA A 353 29.76 9.41 -4.28
N GLY A 354 29.65 10.73 -4.18
CA GLY A 354 28.87 11.55 -5.11
C GLY A 354 29.38 11.50 -6.54
N GLU A 355 30.70 11.59 -6.73
CA GLU A 355 31.33 11.44 -8.04
C GLU A 355 31.07 10.07 -8.67
N GLU A 356 31.23 8.99 -7.90
CA GLU A 356 31.02 7.64 -8.42
C GLU A 356 29.54 7.35 -8.68
N ALA A 357 28.63 7.82 -7.82
CA ALA A 357 27.18 7.71 -8.04
C ALA A 357 26.78 8.41 -9.34
N LYS A 358 27.33 9.60 -9.62
CA LYS A 358 27.14 10.32 -10.88
C LYS A 358 27.68 9.54 -12.08
N ARG A 359 28.88 8.93 -11.97
CA ARG A 359 29.44 8.06 -13.03
C ARG A 359 28.56 6.84 -13.29
N ALA A 360 28.02 6.24 -12.24
CA ALA A 360 27.07 5.13 -12.30
C ALA A 360 25.66 5.55 -12.76
N LYS A 361 25.38 6.85 -12.92
CA LYS A 361 24.06 7.42 -13.25
C LYS A 361 22.98 7.05 -12.23
N LEU A 362 23.38 6.91 -10.97
CA LEU A 362 22.49 6.61 -9.85
C LEU A 362 22.29 7.87 -8.99
N PRO A 363 21.06 8.16 -8.55
CA PRO A 363 20.82 9.25 -7.60
C PRO A 363 21.53 8.97 -6.27
N LEU A 364 21.97 10.04 -5.62
CA LEU A 364 22.59 9.98 -4.30
C LEU A 364 21.57 10.39 -3.24
N ILE A 365 21.30 9.47 -2.31
CA ILE A 365 20.47 9.66 -1.12
C ILE A 365 21.39 9.79 0.08
N VAL A 366 21.24 10.85 0.88
CA VAL A 366 22.10 11.05 2.05
C VAL A 366 21.29 11.28 3.31
N HIS A 367 21.58 10.51 4.35
CA HIS A 367 21.21 10.87 5.73
C HIS A 367 22.20 11.91 6.21
N ALA A 368 21.71 13.13 6.47
CA ALA A 368 22.50 14.24 6.98
C ALA A 368 21.58 15.20 7.74
N THR A 369 21.60 15.11 9.08
CA THR A 369 20.60 15.78 9.93
C THR A 369 21.06 17.16 10.41
N GLN A 370 22.35 17.40 10.62
CA GLN A 370 22.86 18.74 10.96
C GLN A 370 23.00 19.59 9.70
N LEU A 371 22.80 20.92 9.81
CA LEU A 371 22.89 21.83 8.66
C LEU A 371 24.22 21.72 7.91
N ALA A 372 25.34 21.69 8.62
CA ALA A 372 26.67 21.57 8.00
C ALA A 372 26.80 20.27 7.19
N ARG A 373 26.29 19.16 7.73
CA ARG A 373 26.31 17.85 7.07
C ARG A 373 25.37 17.81 5.87
N ALA A 374 24.22 18.45 5.96
CA ALA A 374 23.30 18.56 4.84
C ALA A 374 23.90 19.38 3.69
N LYS A 375 24.65 20.45 3.98
CA LYS A 375 25.40 21.19 2.96
C LYS A 375 26.51 20.37 2.32
N ASP A 376 27.27 19.59 3.10
CA ASP A 376 28.26 18.65 2.58
C ASP A 376 27.61 17.65 1.60
N ALA A 377 26.45 17.09 1.97
CA ALA A 377 25.69 16.19 1.12
C ALA A 377 25.22 16.85 -0.20
N LEU A 378 24.71 18.08 -0.12
CA LEU A 378 24.31 18.81 -1.33
C LEU A 378 25.51 19.16 -2.22
N GLN A 379 26.64 19.53 -1.64
CA GLN A 379 27.89 19.76 -2.39
C GLN A 379 28.37 18.49 -3.09
N ALA A 380 28.16 17.30 -2.49
CA ALA A 380 28.43 16.01 -3.10
C ALA A 380 27.40 15.61 -4.19
N GLY A 381 26.37 16.42 -4.42
CA GLY A 381 25.36 16.18 -5.45
C GLY A 381 24.17 15.33 -4.99
N ALA A 382 23.86 15.32 -3.68
CA ALA A 382 22.68 14.63 -3.17
C ALA A 382 21.40 15.12 -3.87
N THR A 383 20.70 14.20 -4.53
CA THR A 383 19.40 14.44 -5.17
C THR A 383 18.25 14.18 -4.20
N VAL A 384 18.49 13.40 -3.14
CA VAL A 384 17.55 13.20 -2.03
C VAL A 384 18.28 13.37 -0.71
N LEU A 385 17.76 14.23 0.16
CA LEU A 385 18.12 14.28 1.58
C LEU A 385 17.04 13.58 2.38
N VAL A 386 17.44 12.72 3.31
CA VAL A 386 16.51 12.08 4.23
C VAL A 386 16.67 12.59 5.67
N HIS A 387 15.54 12.56 6.35
CA HIS A 387 15.27 13.14 7.66
C HIS A 387 15.36 14.67 7.67
N SER A 388 14.80 15.26 8.72
CA SER A 388 14.79 16.70 8.90
C SER A 388 16.19 17.24 9.20
N VAL A 389 16.49 18.41 8.61
CA VAL A 389 17.66 19.19 9.01
C VAL A 389 17.34 19.87 10.33
N ALA A 390 18.04 19.51 11.40
CA ALA A 390 17.83 19.98 12.76
C ALA A 390 19.08 19.69 13.63
N PRO A 391 19.33 20.48 14.70
CA PRO A 391 18.47 21.54 15.24
C PRO A 391 18.65 22.91 14.59
N GLU A 392 19.61 23.09 13.66
CA GLU A 392 19.83 24.39 13.03
C GLU A 392 18.79 24.70 11.95
N LEU A 393 18.54 25.99 11.73
CA LEU A 393 17.66 26.43 10.66
C LEU A 393 18.39 26.40 9.31
N VAL A 394 17.71 25.94 8.26
CA VAL A 394 18.24 26.01 6.89
C VAL A 394 18.49 27.46 6.49
N ASP A 395 19.63 27.69 5.84
CA ASP A 395 20.08 29.03 5.43
C ASP A 395 20.11 29.18 3.90
N ALA A 396 20.51 30.38 3.44
CA ALA A 396 20.53 30.72 2.02
C ALA A 396 21.47 29.81 1.21
N GLU A 397 22.59 29.38 1.79
CA GLU A 397 23.52 28.48 1.11
C GLU A 397 22.90 27.09 0.91
N PHE A 398 22.28 26.53 1.95
CA PHE A 398 21.54 25.28 1.85
C PHE A 398 20.48 25.36 0.75
N ILE A 399 19.66 26.42 0.76
CA ILE A 399 18.58 26.59 -0.23
C ILE A 399 19.15 26.71 -1.64
N ALA A 400 20.23 27.47 -1.84
CA ALA A 400 20.87 27.62 -3.13
C ALA A 400 21.44 26.28 -3.63
N LEU A 401 22.10 25.51 -2.76
CA LEU A 401 22.61 24.17 -3.06
C LEU A 401 21.48 23.20 -3.44
N ALA A 402 20.41 23.13 -2.64
CA ALA A 402 19.27 22.26 -2.88
C ALA A 402 18.56 22.58 -4.20
N LYS A 403 18.39 23.88 -4.53
CA LYS A 403 17.84 24.31 -5.83
C LYS A 403 18.71 23.89 -7.00
N ARG A 404 20.03 24.08 -6.91
CA ARG A 404 20.96 23.71 -7.98
C ARG A 404 20.88 22.23 -8.34
N ASN A 405 20.68 21.37 -7.35
CA ASN A 405 20.62 19.92 -7.55
C ASN A 405 19.21 19.41 -7.88
N GLY A 406 18.16 20.23 -7.72
CA GLY A 406 16.78 19.76 -7.71
C GLY A 406 16.50 18.78 -6.57
N THR A 407 17.15 18.98 -5.42
CA THR A 407 17.10 18.03 -4.30
C THR A 407 15.68 17.93 -3.72
N ILE A 408 15.23 16.69 -3.48
CA ILE A 408 14.01 16.38 -2.74
C ILE A 408 14.38 16.12 -1.28
N VAL A 409 13.62 16.65 -0.33
CA VAL A 409 13.80 16.40 1.11
C VAL A 409 12.68 15.48 1.62
N ILE A 410 13.05 14.43 2.35
CA ILE A 410 12.11 13.49 2.98
C ILE A 410 12.26 13.61 4.51
N PRO A 411 11.38 14.32 5.23
CA PRO A 411 11.64 14.76 6.61
C PRO A 411 11.53 13.67 7.70
N THR A 412 10.72 12.63 7.48
CA THR A 412 10.47 11.51 8.41
C THR A 412 10.14 12.00 9.83
N LEU A 413 9.09 12.82 9.96
CA LEU A 413 8.75 13.57 11.17
C LEU A 413 8.39 12.69 12.35
N THR A 414 7.83 11.50 12.11
CA THR A 414 7.18 10.70 13.17
C THR A 414 8.08 9.66 13.80
N VAL A 415 9.33 9.52 13.34
CA VAL A 415 10.24 8.46 13.78
C VAL A 415 10.54 8.60 15.28
N LEU A 416 10.93 9.80 15.75
CA LEU A 416 11.26 10.02 17.17
C LEU A 416 10.06 9.77 18.10
N GLU A 417 8.84 10.04 17.64
CA GLU A 417 7.60 9.73 18.35
C GLU A 417 7.45 8.21 18.54
N GLY A 418 7.73 7.39 17.51
CA GLY A 418 7.71 5.93 17.61
C GLY A 418 8.76 5.37 18.58
N TYR A 419 9.97 5.91 18.56
CA TYR A 419 11.01 5.56 19.53
C TYR A 419 10.59 5.92 20.97
N LEU A 420 9.90 7.05 21.14
CA LEU A 420 9.40 7.48 22.45
C LEU A 420 8.30 6.55 22.95
N ASP A 421 7.37 6.14 22.09
CA ASP A 421 6.31 5.19 22.44
C ASP A 421 6.90 3.87 22.96
N VAL A 422 7.89 3.33 22.26
CA VAL A 422 8.60 2.11 22.71
C VAL A 422 9.28 2.32 24.05
N ALA A 423 9.99 3.45 24.23
CA ALA A 423 10.65 3.78 25.48
C ALA A 423 9.63 3.92 26.62
N GLU A 424 8.44 4.45 26.37
CA GLU A 424 7.40 4.64 27.38
C GLU A 424 6.48 3.42 27.54
N GLY A 425 6.58 2.42 26.66
CA GLY A 425 5.68 1.26 26.65
C GLY A 425 4.27 1.61 26.16
N ARG A 426 4.12 2.66 25.35
CA ARG A 426 2.85 3.06 24.73
C ARG A 426 2.64 2.36 23.41
N SER A 427 1.37 2.12 23.08
CA SER A 427 0.99 1.54 21.79
C SER A 427 0.86 2.64 20.73
N PRO A 428 1.40 2.44 19.51
CA PRO A 428 1.18 3.38 18.40
C PRO A 428 -0.29 3.42 17.92
N ALA A 429 -1.16 2.52 18.41
CA ALA A 429 -2.59 2.48 18.06
C ALA A 429 -3.34 3.77 18.39
N GLU A 430 -2.85 4.56 19.36
CA GLU A 430 -3.41 5.88 19.69
C GLU A 430 -3.21 6.91 18.56
N ARG A 431 -2.21 6.71 17.69
CA ARG A 431 -1.86 7.63 16.60
C ARG A 431 -2.47 7.21 15.26
N TYR A 432 -2.53 5.91 15.00
CA TYR A 432 -3.10 5.38 13.75
C TYR A 432 -3.64 3.95 13.87
N PRO A 433 -4.65 3.61 13.05
CA PRO A 433 -5.28 2.29 13.12
C PRO A 433 -4.31 1.20 12.70
N LEU A 434 -4.15 0.18 13.56
CA LEU A 434 -3.31 -0.99 13.28
C LEU A 434 -4.08 -2.13 12.60
N GLU A 435 -5.32 -1.91 12.21
CA GLU A 435 -6.18 -2.95 11.61
C GLU A 435 -5.56 -3.59 10.36
N CYS A 436 -4.81 -2.81 9.57
CA CYS A 436 -4.08 -3.26 8.39
C CYS A 436 -2.79 -4.02 8.70
N VAL A 437 -2.23 -3.88 9.91
CA VAL A 437 -0.93 -4.46 10.30
C VAL A 437 -1.09 -5.94 10.61
N ASP A 438 -0.11 -6.76 10.22
CA ASP A 438 -0.15 -8.20 10.47
C ASP A 438 -0.19 -8.53 11.98
N ALA A 439 -0.83 -9.66 12.31
CA ALA A 439 -1.09 -10.03 13.70
C ALA A 439 0.19 -10.22 14.53
N ALA A 440 1.29 -10.71 13.93
CA ALA A 440 2.54 -10.91 14.65
C ALA A 440 3.19 -9.57 15.00
N THR A 441 3.21 -8.62 14.06
CA THR A 441 3.70 -7.25 14.33
C THR A 441 2.84 -6.56 15.39
N ARG A 442 1.50 -6.66 15.33
CA ARG A 442 0.62 -6.11 16.36
C ARG A 442 0.90 -6.68 17.75
N ALA A 443 1.00 -8.01 17.87
CA ALA A 443 1.30 -8.66 19.13
C ALA A 443 2.67 -8.23 19.69
N ASN A 444 3.63 -7.94 18.82
CA ASN A 444 4.93 -7.39 19.21
C ASN A 444 4.81 -5.94 19.73
N LEU A 445 4.04 -5.08 19.08
CA LEU A 445 3.84 -3.68 19.50
C LEU A 445 3.17 -3.55 20.87
N GLU A 446 2.32 -4.50 21.23
CA GLU A 446 1.68 -4.58 22.54
C GLU A 446 2.59 -5.21 23.61
N ARG A 447 3.73 -5.81 23.22
CA ARG A 447 4.64 -6.47 24.14
C ARG A 447 5.51 -5.46 24.88
N MET A 448 5.49 -5.55 26.20
CA MET A 448 6.45 -4.86 27.07
C MET A 448 7.69 -5.72 27.33
N LEU A 449 8.87 -5.23 26.93
CA LEU A 449 10.15 -5.84 27.28
C LEU A 449 10.75 -5.21 28.54
N PRO A 450 11.46 -5.99 29.39
CA PRO A 450 12.26 -5.42 30.47
C PRO A 450 13.32 -4.46 29.91
N ASP A 451 13.34 -3.23 30.41
CA ASP A 451 14.34 -2.21 30.06
C ASP A 451 14.75 -1.46 31.33
N LYS A 452 15.98 -1.68 31.79
CA LYS A 452 16.51 -1.01 32.98
C LYS A 452 16.77 0.47 32.74
N ASP A 453 16.96 0.88 31.48
CA ASP A 453 17.26 2.25 31.09
C ASP A 453 16.02 3.00 30.61
N ARG A 454 14.82 2.42 30.76
CA ARG A 454 13.56 2.92 30.21
C ARG A 454 13.35 4.41 30.44
N SER A 455 13.38 4.84 31.70
CA SER A 455 13.12 6.23 32.09
C SER A 455 14.19 7.18 31.54
N ALA A 456 15.47 6.77 31.57
CA ALA A 456 16.57 7.59 31.07
C ALA A 456 16.53 7.70 29.54
N ARG A 457 16.20 6.61 28.84
CA ARG A 457 15.99 6.58 27.39
C ARG A 457 14.83 7.48 26.99
N ALA A 458 13.67 7.34 27.64
CA ALA A 458 12.51 8.18 27.38
C ALA A 458 12.83 9.67 27.59
N ALA A 459 13.51 10.04 28.69
CA ALA A 459 13.90 11.42 28.95
C ALA A 459 14.82 11.99 27.85
N ARG A 460 15.85 11.25 27.43
CA ARG A 460 16.75 11.66 26.32
C ARG A 460 15.99 11.78 25.01
N THR A 461 15.10 10.84 24.70
CA THR A 461 14.29 10.88 23.47
C THR A 461 13.34 12.08 23.46
N ARG A 462 12.64 12.38 24.57
CA ARG A 462 11.78 13.59 24.66
C ARG A 462 12.56 14.87 24.46
N GLN A 463 13.72 15.00 25.09
CA GLN A 463 14.55 16.19 24.95
C GLN A 463 15.00 16.37 23.49
N ARG A 464 15.40 15.28 22.84
CA ARG A 464 15.77 15.28 21.42
C ARG A 464 14.59 15.61 20.52
N GLU A 465 13.44 14.99 20.73
CA GLU A 465 12.20 15.23 19.96
C GLU A 465 11.83 16.71 20.02
N LYS A 466 11.78 17.29 21.22
CA LYS A 466 11.48 18.72 21.40
C LYS A 466 12.43 19.61 20.61
N SER A 467 13.74 19.38 20.76
CA SER A 467 14.76 20.18 20.06
C SER A 467 14.71 20.03 18.54
N VAL A 468 14.35 18.86 18.03
CA VAL A 468 14.26 18.60 16.59
C VAL A 468 12.98 19.17 16.02
N SER A 469 11.86 19.03 16.72
CA SER A 469 10.52 19.39 16.25
C SER A 469 10.40 20.90 15.96
N GLU A 470 10.88 21.76 16.86
CA GLU A 470 10.84 23.23 16.69
C GLU A 470 11.58 23.69 15.42
N ALA A 471 12.82 23.22 15.23
CA ALA A 471 13.62 23.55 14.04
C ALA A 471 13.02 22.95 12.77
N THR A 472 12.48 21.74 12.86
CA THR A 472 11.90 21.01 11.73
C THR A 472 10.68 21.73 11.14
N VAL A 473 9.75 22.21 11.98
CA VAL A 473 8.59 22.99 11.53
C VAL A 473 9.03 24.25 10.80
N ALA A 474 9.98 25.00 11.38
CA ALA A 474 10.53 26.20 10.75
C ALA A 474 11.23 25.90 9.41
N ASN A 475 11.96 24.78 9.33
CA ASN A 475 12.69 24.39 8.13
C ASN A 475 11.76 23.89 7.01
N ILE A 476 10.70 23.14 7.34
CA ILE A 476 9.67 22.78 6.35
C ILE A 476 9.10 24.03 5.71
N ARG A 477 8.73 25.03 6.52
CA ARG A 477 8.22 26.31 6.02
C ARG A 477 9.23 27.01 5.10
N ARG A 478 10.47 27.18 5.54
CA ARG A 478 11.54 27.84 4.74
C ARG A 478 11.80 27.13 3.42
N MET A 479 11.87 25.79 3.44
CA MET A 479 12.08 24.99 2.24
C MET A 479 10.91 25.13 1.26
N ARG A 480 9.66 25.12 1.76
CA ARG A 480 8.46 25.33 0.93
C ARG A 480 8.40 26.70 0.30
N GLU A 481 8.60 27.76 1.10
CA GLU A 481 8.61 29.14 0.61
C GLU A 481 9.72 29.35 -0.43
N ALA A 482 10.84 28.62 -0.30
CA ALA A 482 11.89 28.61 -1.29
C ALA A 482 11.60 27.74 -2.53
N GLY A 483 10.57 26.90 -2.53
CA GLY A 483 10.26 25.98 -3.62
C GLY A 483 11.13 24.72 -3.67
N ILE A 484 11.74 24.32 -2.55
CA ILE A 484 12.41 23.02 -2.42
C ILE A 484 11.35 21.92 -2.30
N PRO A 485 11.39 20.88 -3.17
CA PRO A 485 10.43 19.78 -3.08
C PRO A 485 10.56 18.98 -1.78
N ILE A 486 9.42 18.74 -1.13
CA ILE A 486 9.30 17.85 0.03
C ILE A 486 8.49 16.62 -0.40
N ALA A 487 9.02 15.43 -0.15
CA ALA A 487 8.31 14.17 -0.34
C ALA A 487 7.91 13.57 1.01
N MET A 488 6.76 12.88 1.03
CA MET A 488 6.37 12.07 2.17
C MET A 488 7.18 10.76 2.18
N GLY A 489 7.69 10.42 3.35
CA GLY A 489 8.31 9.12 3.62
C GLY A 489 8.36 8.89 5.12
N THR A 490 8.04 7.67 5.55
CA THR A 490 7.78 7.39 6.97
C THR A 490 9.02 6.96 7.74
N ASP A 491 10.02 6.42 7.04
CA ASP A 491 11.08 5.60 7.63
C ASP A 491 10.52 4.32 8.30
N ALA A 492 9.42 3.78 7.76
CA ALA A 492 8.77 2.59 8.30
C ALA A 492 9.72 1.39 8.37
N GLY A 493 9.65 0.69 9.51
CA GLY A 493 10.64 -0.30 9.92
C GLY A 493 11.32 0.07 11.24
N ASN A 494 11.44 1.37 11.51
CA ASN A 494 11.91 1.86 12.81
C ASN A 494 10.94 1.49 13.96
N PRO A 495 11.42 1.38 15.21
CA PRO A 495 10.59 1.07 16.37
C PRO A 495 9.40 2.05 16.49
N GLY A 496 8.18 1.52 16.55
CA GLY A 496 6.96 2.32 16.66
C GLY A 496 6.56 3.04 15.37
N THR A 497 7.20 2.73 14.23
CA THR A 497 6.86 3.23 12.88
C THR A 497 6.66 2.03 11.96
N VAL A 498 5.40 1.59 11.82
CA VAL A 498 5.02 0.37 11.11
C VAL A 498 4.82 0.59 9.61
N HIS A 499 5.07 -0.44 8.80
CA HIS A 499 4.78 -0.44 7.36
C HIS A 499 3.29 -0.28 7.08
N GLY A 500 2.93 0.62 6.16
CA GLY A 500 1.54 0.94 5.82
C GLY A 500 1.00 2.09 6.68
N PRO A 501 0.29 1.86 7.80
CA PRO A 501 -0.48 2.92 8.49
C PRO A 501 0.31 4.14 8.98
N SER A 502 1.63 4.05 9.15
CA SER A 502 2.44 5.22 9.56
C SER A 502 2.37 6.38 8.56
N VAL A 503 2.02 6.11 7.28
CA VAL A 503 1.85 7.18 6.29
C VAL A 503 0.81 8.20 6.70
N PHE A 504 -0.24 7.79 7.40
CA PHE A 504 -1.28 8.71 7.85
C PHE A 504 -0.74 9.72 8.85
N ARG A 505 0.06 9.23 9.82
CA ARG A 505 0.64 10.06 10.86
C ARG A 505 1.73 10.98 10.31
N GLU A 506 2.52 10.52 9.35
CA GLU A 506 3.52 11.35 8.67
C GLU A 506 2.84 12.46 7.83
N MET A 507 1.78 12.15 7.10
CA MET A 507 1.00 13.14 6.35
C MET A 507 0.39 14.20 7.28
N GLU A 508 -0.21 13.79 8.39
CA GLU A 508 -0.74 14.70 9.40
C GLU A 508 0.34 15.53 10.08
N ALA A 509 1.52 14.97 10.31
CA ALA A 509 2.66 15.70 10.85
C ALA A 509 3.15 16.78 9.86
N LEU A 510 3.19 16.49 8.56
CA LEU A 510 3.50 17.49 7.53
C LEU A 510 2.47 18.62 7.53
N GLN A 511 1.18 18.30 7.64
CA GLN A 511 0.13 19.32 7.73
C GLN A 511 0.26 20.16 9.01
N ALA A 512 0.50 19.51 10.15
CA ALA A 512 0.73 20.18 11.43
C ALA A 512 1.98 21.08 11.41
N ALA A 513 2.98 20.74 10.61
CA ALA A 513 4.16 21.58 10.34
C ALA A 513 3.88 22.77 9.39
N GLY A 514 2.62 22.99 8.99
CA GLY A 514 2.19 24.14 8.20
C GLY A 514 2.11 23.91 6.70
N MET A 515 2.18 22.65 6.23
CA MET A 515 1.88 22.33 4.82
C MET A 515 0.35 22.31 4.60
N PRO A 516 -0.20 23.01 3.60
CA PRO A 516 -1.60 22.83 3.22
C PRO A 516 -1.88 21.37 2.84
N ALA A 517 -3.05 20.85 3.18
CA ALA A 517 -3.41 19.45 2.92
C ALA A 517 -3.26 19.06 1.44
N ALA A 518 -3.65 19.94 0.52
CA ALA A 518 -3.42 19.74 -0.92
C ALA A 518 -1.94 19.57 -1.30
N GLU A 519 -1.02 20.28 -0.64
CA GLU A 519 0.42 20.13 -0.86
C GLU A 519 0.98 18.88 -0.21
N VAL A 520 0.43 18.45 0.93
CA VAL A 520 0.79 17.14 1.51
C VAL A 520 0.38 16.01 0.56
N LEU A 521 -0.80 16.10 -0.07
CA LEU A 521 -1.21 15.12 -1.09
C LEU A 521 -0.22 15.09 -2.27
N VAL A 522 0.28 16.24 -2.72
CA VAL A 522 1.34 16.35 -3.74
C VAL A 522 2.64 15.69 -3.27
N ALA A 523 3.04 15.94 -2.02
CA ALA A 523 4.22 15.33 -1.40
C ALA A 523 4.11 13.80 -1.30
N SER A 524 2.91 13.28 -1.03
CA SER A 524 2.59 11.85 -0.87
C SER A 524 2.30 11.11 -2.17
N THR A 525 2.38 11.76 -3.32
CA THR A 525 2.08 11.17 -4.63
C THR A 525 3.21 11.47 -5.62
N VAL A 526 3.09 12.54 -6.41
CA VAL A 526 4.03 12.87 -7.49
C VAL A 526 5.44 13.20 -7.00
N VAL A 527 5.61 13.88 -5.86
CA VAL A 527 6.96 14.22 -5.38
C VAL A 527 7.66 12.99 -4.81
N ALA A 528 6.94 12.14 -4.06
CA ALA A 528 7.45 10.85 -3.61
C ALA A 528 7.76 9.89 -4.79
N ALA A 529 6.93 9.84 -5.84
CA ALA A 529 7.22 9.12 -7.07
C ALA A 529 8.48 9.64 -7.78
N ARG A 530 8.68 10.96 -7.80
CA ARG A 530 9.91 11.59 -8.31
C ARG A 530 11.15 11.19 -7.51
N ALA A 531 11.05 11.08 -6.18
CA ALA A 531 12.15 10.58 -5.33
C ALA A 531 12.54 9.15 -5.72
N MET A 532 11.56 8.31 -6.08
CA MET A 532 11.77 6.96 -6.63
C MET A 532 12.27 6.95 -8.09
N ARG A 533 12.38 8.12 -8.74
CA ARG A 533 12.64 8.28 -10.19
C ARG A 533 11.62 7.56 -11.07
N ARG A 534 10.36 7.54 -10.64
CA ARG A 534 9.22 7.02 -11.39
C ARG A 534 8.38 8.17 -11.92
N ASP A 535 8.09 8.16 -13.21
CA ASP A 535 7.21 9.12 -13.87
C ASP A 535 5.88 8.49 -14.29
N ASP A 536 5.72 7.17 -14.17
CA ASP A 536 4.57 6.37 -14.58
C ASP A 536 3.52 6.19 -13.47
N ILE A 537 3.76 6.73 -12.26
CA ILE A 537 2.88 6.71 -11.08
C ILE A 537 2.76 8.11 -10.45
N GLY A 538 1.87 8.26 -9.45
CA GLY A 538 1.72 9.49 -8.66
C GLY A 538 0.85 10.58 -9.31
N ILE A 539 0.36 10.34 -10.53
CA ILE A 539 -0.59 11.20 -11.27
C ILE A 539 -1.55 10.29 -12.04
N LEU A 540 -2.81 10.70 -12.18
CA LEU A 540 -3.81 10.02 -13.02
C LEU A 540 -3.91 10.69 -14.39
N GLU A 541 -3.13 10.18 -15.34
CA GLU A 541 -3.07 10.67 -16.73
C GLU A 541 -3.01 9.50 -17.72
N PRO A 542 -3.48 9.67 -18.97
CA PRO A 542 -3.41 8.64 -19.99
C PRO A 542 -2.02 8.00 -20.12
N GLY A 543 -1.97 6.67 -20.16
CA GLY A 543 -0.74 5.88 -20.28
C GLY A 543 -0.01 5.63 -18.95
N LYS A 544 -0.28 6.39 -17.88
CA LYS A 544 0.26 6.13 -16.54
C LYS A 544 -0.35 4.86 -15.95
N LEU A 545 0.34 4.25 -14.97
CA LEU A 545 -0.16 3.09 -14.26
C LEU A 545 -1.40 3.46 -13.43
N ALA A 546 -2.38 2.55 -13.43
CA ALA A 546 -3.62 2.73 -12.70
C ALA A 546 -3.46 2.36 -11.23
N ASP A 547 -2.78 3.25 -10.51
CA ASP A 547 -2.68 3.23 -9.06
C ASP A 547 -3.48 4.40 -8.49
N LEU A 548 -4.52 4.11 -7.74
CA LEU A 548 -5.40 5.14 -7.18
C LEU A 548 -6.00 4.72 -5.84
N VAL A 549 -6.47 5.70 -5.10
CA VAL A 549 -7.26 5.53 -3.89
C VAL A 549 -8.58 6.28 -4.07
N ILE A 550 -9.67 5.64 -3.64
CA ILE A 550 -11.02 6.22 -3.59
C ILE A 550 -11.35 6.48 -2.12
N LEU A 551 -11.58 7.74 -1.78
CA LEU A 551 -11.78 8.24 -0.42
C LEU A 551 -13.21 8.72 -0.21
N GLU A 552 -13.72 8.57 1.01
CA GLU A 552 -15.07 9.01 1.42
C GLU A 552 -15.12 10.49 1.82
N ALA A 553 -13.97 11.17 1.91
CA ALA A 553 -13.87 12.58 2.28
C ALA A 553 -12.71 13.25 1.55
N ASP A 554 -12.75 14.59 1.44
CA ASP A 554 -11.80 15.36 0.64
C ASP A 554 -10.44 15.50 1.36
N PRO A 555 -9.36 14.85 0.87
CA PRO A 555 -8.03 14.94 1.49
C PRO A 555 -7.35 16.29 1.28
N THR A 556 -7.89 17.19 0.44
CA THR A 556 -7.30 18.51 0.18
C THR A 556 -7.78 19.58 1.15
N THR A 557 -8.84 19.30 1.90
CA THR A 557 -9.35 20.17 2.97
C THR A 557 -8.70 19.87 4.31
N ASP A 558 -8.51 18.58 4.59
CA ASP A 558 -7.83 18.05 5.77
C ASP A 558 -7.16 16.73 5.39
N ILE A 559 -5.86 16.58 5.64
CA ILE A 559 -5.14 15.39 5.19
C ILE A 559 -5.54 14.15 6.00
N ALA A 560 -6.11 14.30 7.19
CA ALA A 560 -6.64 13.19 7.97
C ALA A 560 -7.75 12.42 7.22
N ASN A 561 -8.43 13.08 6.27
CA ASN A 561 -9.41 12.42 5.38
C ASN A 561 -8.77 11.34 4.49
N ALA A 562 -7.45 11.33 4.31
CA ALA A 562 -6.73 10.25 3.61
C ALA A 562 -6.89 8.88 4.30
N ARG A 563 -7.30 8.83 5.58
CA ARG A 563 -7.63 7.59 6.30
C ARG A 563 -8.95 6.96 5.86
N ARG A 564 -9.86 7.74 5.28
CA ARG A 564 -11.23 7.32 4.94
C ARG A 564 -11.27 6.62 3.59
N ILE A 565 -10.45 5.58 3.48
CA ILE A 565 -10.27 4.80 2.26
C ILE A 565 -11.47 3.87 2.06
N ARG A 566 -12.14 4.02 0.92
CA ARG A 566 -13.18 3.10 0.47
C ARG A 566 -12.58 1.95 -0.34
N MET A 567 -11.75 2.31 -1.32
CA MET A 567 -11.12 1.37 -2.24
C MET A 567 -9.70 1.80 -2.61
N VAL A 568 -8.88 0.84 -3.00
CA VAL A 568 -7.52 1.03 -3.50
C VAL A 568 -7.38 0.26 -4.79
N MET A 569 -6.81 0.86 -5.82
CA MET A 569 -6.49 0.20 -7.08
C MET A 569 -4.98 0.14 -7.24
N LYS A 570 -4.46 -1.04 -7.59
CA LYS A 570 -3.04 -1.27 -7.86
C LYS A 570 -2.91 -1.92 -9.22
N GLY A 571 -2.28 -1.23 -10.17
CA GLY A 571 -2.10 -1.73 -11.54
C GLY A 571 -3.41 -2.19 -12.20
N GLY A 572 -4.52 -1.50 -11.94
CA GLY A 572 -5.86 -1.83 -12.46
C GLY A 572 -6.64 -2.87 -11.65
N ALA A 573 -6.02 -3.60 -10.72
CA ALA A 573 -6.78 -4.41 -9.77
C ALA A 573 -7.34 -3.50 -8.68
N LEU A 574 -8.67 -3.33 -8.67
CA LEU A 574 -9.39 -2.61 -7.64
C LEU A 574 -9.59 -3.53 -6.42
N TYR A 575 -9.53 -2.97 -5.21
CA TYR A 575 -9.71 -3.64 -3.93
C TYR A 575 -10.58 -2.77 -3.01
N GLY A 576 -11.59 -3.35 -2.39
CA GLY A 576 -12.25 -2.72 -1.23
C GLY A 576 -11.30 -2.73 -0.03
N ARG A 577 -11.27 -1.68 0.79
CA ARG A 577 -10.36 -1.62 1.95
C ARG A 577 -10.51 -2.82 2.89
N ARG A 578 -11.75 -3.28 3.11
CA ARG A 578 -12.05 -4.47 3.93
C ARG A 578 -11.40 -5.75 3.37
N GLU A 579 -11.24 -5.87 2.06
CA GLU A 579 -10.59 -7.02 1.40
C GLU A 579 -9.08 -7.09 1.72
N LEU A 580 -8.50 -5.94 2.08
CA LEU A 580 -7.07 -5.79 2.36
C LEU A 580 -6.75 -5.94 3.85
N LEU A 581 -7.76 -5.98 4.72
CA LEU A 581 -7.55 -6.28 6.13
C LEU A 581 -6.98 -7.70 6.29
N PRO A 582 -6.03 -7.93 7.22
CA PRO A 582 -5.63 -9.27 7.62
C PRO A 582 -6.86 -10.05 8.07
N ALA A 583 -6.95 -11.33 7.68
CA ALA A 583 -8.00 -12.21 8.16
C ALA A 583 -7.99 -12.21 9.71
N LEU A 584 -9.14 -11.92 10.32
CA LEU A 584 -9.32 -12.11 11.75
C LEU A 584 -9.14 -13.61 12.04
N LYS A 585 -7.96 -14.00 12.51
CA LYS A 585 -7.84 -15.26 13.25
C LYS A 585 -8.56 -15.02 14.57
N GLN A 586 -9.75 -15.61 14.72
CA GLN A 586 -10.34 -15.86 16.03
C GLN A 586 -9.58 -17.03 16.67
#